data_AF-A0A944R797-F1
#
_entry.id   AF-A0A944R797-F1
#
_cell.length_a   1.000
_cell.length_b   1.000
_cell.length_c   1.000
_cell.angle_alpha   90.00
_cell.angle_beta   90.00
_cell.angle_gamma   90.00
#
_symmetry.space_group_name_H-M   'P 1'
#
loop_
_entity.id
_entity.type
_entity.pdbx_description
1 polymer ?
#
loop_
_entity_poly.entity_id
_entity_poly.type
_entity_poly.pdbx_seq_one_letter_code
_entity_poly.pdbx_strand_id
1 'polypeptide(L)'
;MNDYLILHNGFEKPTPEQMGAWGKWFESIADIQVDKGGFHQGGREISATGTTELPFGKDSTTGFTIIKAENLDEAEKIAKGCPIVSSTIVYEIMRW
;
A
#
# COMPACT_ATOMS: atom_id res chain seq x y z
N MET A 1 13.89 -14.62 -1.81
CA MET A 1 12.88 -13.59 -1.48
C MET A 1 13.49 -12.20 -1.34
N ASN A 2 13.01 -11.28 -2.16
CA ASN A 2 13.28 -9.84 -2.10
C ASN A 2 12.14 -9.10 -1.41
N ASP A 3 12.36 -7.82 -1.08
CA ASP A 3 11.31 -6.96 -0.54
C ASP A 3 10.52 -6.31 -1.67
N TYR A 4 9.20 -6.33 -1.56
CA TYR A 4 8.29 -5.67 -2.49
C TYR A 4 7.41 -4.69 -1.74
N LEU A 5 7.32 -3.47 -2.28
CA LEU A 5 6.42 -2.43 -1.83
C LEU A 5 5.07 -2.57 -2.53
N ILE A 6 4.00 -2.67 -1.76
CA ILE A 6 2.62 -2.50 -2.21
C ILE A 6 2.16 -1.12 -1.73
N LEU A 7 2.03 -0.16 -2.66
CA LEU A 7 1.43 1.14 -2.39
C LEU A 7 -0.08 1.05 -2.49
N HIS A 8 -0.78 1.60 -1.51
CA HIS A 8 -2.24 1.64 -1.46
C HIS A 8 -2.73 3.01 -1.89
N ASN A 9 -3.59 3.05 -2.89
CA ASN A 9 -4.20 4.29 -3.37
C ASN A 9 -5.71 4.27 -3.19
N GLY A 10 -6.23 5.43 -2.81
CA GLY A 10 -7.62 5.68 -2.57
C GLY A 10 -8.01 5.63 -1.11
N PHE A 11 -8.76 6.65 -0.70
CA PHE A 11 -9.42 6.69 0.59
C PHE A 11 -10.91 6.94 0.42
N GLU A 12 -11.68 6.04 1.01
CA GLU A 12 -13.06 6.26 1.41
C GLU A 12 -13.17 5.79 2.86
N LYS A 13 -14.08 6.37 3.64
CA LYS A 13 -14.29 5.94 5.03
C LYS A 13 -14.70 4.45 5.01
N PRO A 14 -13.89 3.52 5.55
CA PRO A 14 -14.18 2.11 5.41
C PRO A 14 -15.38 1.72 6.27
N THR A 15 -16.21 0.83 5.74
CA THR A 15 -17.25 0.14 6.52
C THR A 15 -16.61 -0.89 7.46
N PRO A 16 -17.31 -1.36 8.50
CA PRO A 16 -16.81 -2.45 9.36
C PRO A 16 -16.44 -3.72 8.57
N GLU A 17 -17.19 -4.03 7.51
CA GLU A 17 -16.90 -5.17 6.63
C GLU A 17 -15.59 -4.97 5.88
N GLN A 18 -15.36 -3.78 5.31
CA GLN A 18 -14.10 -3.45 4.63
C GLN A 18 -12.92 -3.51 5.61
N MET A 19 -13.07 -2.98 6.82
CA MET A 19 -12.04 -3.12 7.86
C MET A 19 -11.76 -4.59 8.21
N GLY A 20 -12.79 -5.43 8.27
CA GLY A 20 -12.64 -6.87 8.48
C GLY A 20 -11.92 -7.58 7.34
N ALA A 21 -12.22 -7.23 6.09
CA ALA A 21 -11.51 -7.75 4.91
C ALA A 21 -10.01 -7.38 4.94
N TRP A 22 -9.69 -6.14 5.32
CA TRP A 22 -8.31 -5.69 5.52
C TRP A 22 -7.60 -6.49 6.61
N GLY A 23 -8.26 -6.71 7.75
CA GLY A 23 -7.73 -7.54 8.84
C GLY A 23 -7.39 -8.96 8.37
N LYS A 24 -8.31 -9.62 7.68
CA LYS A 24 -8.10 -10.97 7.12
C LYS A 24 -6.96 -11.03 6.11
N TRP A 25 -6.83 -10.01 5.25
CA TRP A 25 -5.72 -9.96 4.31
C TRP A 25 -4.38 -9.82 5.04
N PHE A 26 -4.28 -8.91 6.02
CA PHE A 26 -3.07 -8.78 6.83
C PHE A 26 -2.70 -10.07 7.59
N GLU A 27 -3.69 -10.78 8.13
CA GLU A 27 -3.48 -12.10 8.74
C GLU A 27 -2.93 -13.10 7.71
N SER A 28 -3.47 -13.11 6.49
CA SER A 28 -3.04 -14.04 5.43
C SER A 28 -1.61 -13.83 4.94
N ILE A 29 -1.05 -12.63 5.13
CA ILE A 29 0.33 -12.28 4.72
C ILE A 29 1.26 -12.08 5.91
N ALA A 30 0.84 -12.40 7.14
CA ALA A 30 1.57 -12.04 8.35
C ALA A 30 3.01 -12.59 8.37
N ASP A 31 3.22 -13.83 7.89
CA ASP A 31 4.53 -14.50 7.89
C ASP A 31 5.53 -13.90 6.89
N ILE A 32 5.05 -13.18 5.88
CA ILE A 32 5.87 -12.55 4.84
C ILE A 32 5.88 -11.02 4.94
N GLN A 33 5.14 -10.44 5.89
CA GLN A 33 5.05 -8.99 6.04
C GLN A 33 6.32 -8.44 6.69
N VAL A 34 6.97 -7.48 6.04
CA VAL A 34 8.15 -6.78 6.54
C VAL A 34 7.74 -5.54 7.34
N ASP A 35 6.87 -4.70 6.77
CA ASP A 35 6.38 -3.48 7.39
C ASP A 35 5.03 -3.06 6.78
N LYS A 36 4.27 -2.19 7.45
CA LYS A 36 3.07 -1.55 6.89
C LYS A 36 2.74 -0.26 7.61
N GLY A 37 2.08 0.65 6.90
CA GLY A 37 1.61 1.90 7.50
C GLY A 37 0.51 2.57 6.68
N GLY A 38 -0.37 3.28 7.39
CA GLY A 38 -1.31 4.23 6.78
C GLY A 38 -0.80 5.66 6.92
N PHE A 39 -1.14 6.51 5.96
CA PHE A 39 -0.82 7.94 6.00
C PHE A 39 -1.98 8.74 6.56
N HIS A 40 -1.68 9.87 7.22
CA HIS A 40 -2.68 10.70 7.89
C HIS A 40 -2.90 12.02 7.14
N GLN A 41 -4.16 12.33 6.81
CA GLN A 41 -4.62 13.65 6.31
C GLN A 41 -3.95 14.16 5.03
N GLY A 42 -3.27 13.30 4.26
CA GLY A 42 -2.65 13.66 2.99
C GLY A 42 -1.15 13.80 3.14
N GLY A 43 -0.56 14.77 2.44
CA GLY A 43 0.89 14.94 2.46
C GLY A 43 1.35 16.20 1.76
N ARG A 44 2.62 16.24 1.43
CA ARG A 44 3.23 17.32 0.65
C ARG A 44 4.14 16.73 -0.41
N GLU A 45 3.98 17.16 -1.64
CA GLU A 45 4.93 16.93 -2.71
C GLU A 45 5.97 18.05 -2.67
N ILE A 46 7.25 17.69 -2.67
CA ILE A 46 8.37 18.64 -2.72
C ILE A 46 9.03 18.46 -4.09
N SER A 47 9.10 19.55 -4.86
CA SER A 47 9.73 19.58 -6.17
C SER A 47 10.77 20.70 -6.24
N ALA A 48 11.52 20.78 -7.35
CA ALA A 48 12.48 21.84 -7.58
C ALA A 48 11.82 23.23 -7.67
N THR A 49 10.52 23.30 -7.96
CA THR A 49 9.77 24.57 -8.13
C THR A 49 8.97 24.98 -6.90
N GLY A 50 8.88 24.12 -5.88
CA GLY A 50 8.18 24.45 -4.64
C GLY A 50 7.61 23.24 -3.91
N THR A 51 6.59 23.50 -3.09
CA THR A 51 5.89 22.48 -2.32
C THR A 51 4.39 22.57 -2.58
N THR A 52 3.76 21.43 -2.88
CA THR A 52 2.33 21.31 -3.15
C THR A 52 1.69 20.46 -2.05
N GLU A 53 0.56 20.89 -1.50
CA GLU A 53 -0.23 20.06 -0.57
C GLU A 53 -0.94 18.95 -1.33
N LEU A 54 -0.85 17.73 -0.83
CA LEU A 54 -1.51 16.56 -1.39
C LEU A 54 -2.79 16.27 -0.61
N PRO A 55 -3.93 16.07 -1.28
CA PRO A 55 -5.18 15.74 -0.63
C PRO A 55 -5.14 14.32 -0.04
N PHE A 56 -6.17 13.98 0.72
CA PHE A 56 -6.45 12.62 1.19
C PHE A 56 -7.82 12.16 0.69
N GLY A 57 -7.85 11.49 -0.46
CA GLY A 57 -9.07 11.07 -1.13
C GLY A 57 -8.87 9.90 -2.09
N LYS A 58 -9.78 9.71 -3.04
CA LYS A 58 -9.81 8.56 -3.95
C LYS A 58 -8.58 8.43 -4.86
N ASP A 59 -7.90 9.54 -5.13
CA ASP A 59 -6.71 9.59 -6.00
C ASP A 59 -5.41 9.76 -5.20
N SER A 60 -5.46 9.68 -3.87
CA SER A 60 -4.30 9.83 -3.00
C SER A 60 -3.63 8.50 -2.70
N THR A 61 -2.30 8.52 -2.52
CA THR A 61 -1.61 7.43 -1.83
C THR A 61 -1.91 7.50 -0.34
N THR A 62 -2.40 6.40 0.23
CA THR A 62 -3.01 6.36 1.56
C THR A 62 -2.29 5.42 2.52
N GLY A 63 -1.38 4.61 2.01
CA GLY A 63 -0.52 3.77 2.83
C GLY A 63 0.39 2.87 2.01
N PHE A 64 1.08 2.00 2.71
CA PHE A 64 1.96 1.01 2.13
C PHE A 64 1.96 -0.30 2.93
N THR A 65 2.34 -1.38 2.27
CA THR A 65 2.76 -2.64 2.88
C THR A 65 4.05 -3.09 2.20
N ILE A 66 5.03 -3.54 2.96
CA ILE A 66 6.23 -4.20 2.43
C ILE A 66 6.12 -5.69 2.74
N ILE A 67 6.32 -6.53 1.73
CA ILE A 67 6.27 -8.00 1.85
C ILE A 67 7.54 -8.65 1.28
N LYS A 68 7.83 -9.88 1.70
CA LYS A 68 8.77 -10.79 1.06
C LYS A 68 8.06 -11.58 -0.05
N ALA A 69 8.68 -11.68 -1.24
CA ALA A 69 8.26 -12.56 -2.32
C ALA A 69 9.48 -13.01 -3.15
N GLU A 70 9.37 -14.09 -3.92
CA GLU A 70 10.45 -14.62 -4.77
C GLU A 70 10.68 -13.81 -6.04
N ASN A 71 9.62 -13.20 -6.58
CA ASN A 71 9.67 -12.39 -7.78
C ASN A 71 8.46 -11.43 -7.85
N LEU A 72 8.45 -10.56 -8.87
CA LEU A 72 7.39 -9.59 -9.09
C LEU A 72 6.01 -10.23 -9.34
N ASP A 73 5.95 -11.37 -10.03
CA ASP A 73 4.69 -12.06 -10.33
C ASP A 73 4.03 -12.61 -9.06
N GLU A 74 4.83 -13.15 -8.12
CA GLU A 74 4.34 -13.59 -6.83
C GLU A 74 3.86 -12.41 -5.97
N ALA A 75 4.63 -11.31 -5.95
CA ALA A 75 4.23 -10.09 -5.25
C ALA A 75 2.91 -9.52 -5.82
N GLU A 76 2.74 -9.52 -7.14
CA GLU A 76 1.49 -9.14 -7.80
C GLU A 76 0.33 -10.04 -7.37
N LYS A 77 0.54 -11.36 -7.35
CA LYS A 77 -0.48 -12.32 -6.92
C LYS A 77 -0.91 -12.09 -5.48
N ILE A 78 0.02 -11.76 -4.58
CA ILE A 78 -0.28 -11.43 -3.18
C ILE A 78 -1.05 -10.10 -3.10
N ALA A 79 -0.61 -9.08 -3.85
CA ALA A 79 -1.24 -7.77 -3.89
C ALA A 79 -2.68 -7.80 -4.43
N LYS A 80 -3.00 -8.70 -5.36
CA LYS A 80 -4.37 -8.95 -5.85
C LYS A 80 -5.34 -9.43 -4.77
N GLY A 81 -4.85 -9.98 -3.66
CA GLY A 81 -5.66 -10.34 -2.49
C GLY A 81 -6.00 -9.15 -1.59
N CYS A 82 -5.37 -7.99 -1.79
CA CYS A 82 -5.62 -6.79 -1.00
C CYS A 82 -7.05 -6.27 -1.23
N PRO A 83 -7.76 -5.79 -0.20
CA PRO A 83 -9.03 -5.09 -0.38
C PRO A 83 -8.81 -3.69 -0.99
N ILE A 84 -8.70 -3.64 -2.31
CA ILE A 84 -8.39 -2.41 -3.08
C ILE A 84 -9.54 -1.40 -2.96
N VAL A 85 -9.20 -0.14 -2.66
CA VAL A 85 -10.13 1.00 -2.73
C VAL A 85 -10.14 1.58 -4.14
N SER A 86 -9.01 2.10 -4.62
CA SER A 86 -8.86 2.58 -6.00
C SER A 86 -7.87 1.73 -6.79
N SER A 87 -6.64 1.60 -6.28
CA SER A 87 -5.61 0.75 -6.89
C SER A 87 -4.53 0.39 -5.89
N THR A 88 -3.77 -0.66 -6.20
CA THR A 88 -2.49 -0.97 -5.55
C THR A 88 -1.38 -1.01 -6.60
N ILE A 89 -0.17 -0.61 -6.23
CA ILE A 89 1.01 -0.60 -7.11
C ILE A 89 2.11 -1.42 -6.46
N VAL A 90 2.72 -2.33 -7.21
CA VAL A 90 3.78 -3.21 -6.72
C VAL A 90 5.13 -2.79 -7.30
N TYR A 91 6.12 -2.62 -6.43
CA TYR A 91 7.52 -2.35 -6.82
C TYR A 91 8.46 -3.31 -6.10
N GLU A 92 9.52 -3.75 -6.77
CA GLU A 92 10.65 -4.38 -6.10
C GLU A 92 11.52 -3.31 -5.43
N ILE A 93 11.87 -3.50 -4.15
CA ILE A 93 12.76 -2.61 -3.43
C ILE A 93 14.20 -3.07 -3.65
N MET A 94 14.97 -2.29 -4.41
CA MET A 94 16.42 -2.48 -4.50
C MET A 94 17.12 -1.83 -3.31
N ARG A 95 18.00 -2.60 -2.66
CA ARG A 95 18.86 -2.11 -1.56
C ARG A 95 20.27 -1.88 -2.10
N TRP A 96 20.89 -0.76 -1.72
CA TRP A 96 22.27 -0.39 -2.07
C TRP A 96 23.12 -0.28 -0.81
#